data_AF-A0A963REK4-F1
#
_entry.id   AF-A0A963REK4-F1
#
_cell.length_a   1.000
_cell.length_b   1.000
_cell.length_c   1.000
_cell.angle_alpha   90.00
_cell.angle_beta   90.00
_cell.angle_gamma   90.00
#
_symmetry.space_group_name_H-M   'P 1'
#
loop_
_entity.id
_entity.type
_entity.pdbx_description
1 polymer ?
#
loop_
_entity_poly.entity_id
_entity_poly.type
_entity_poly.pdbx_seq_one_letter_code
_entity_poly.pdbx_strand_id
1 'polypeptide(L)'
;IEEPLVSVIVNEFAGTFSQQVRIVGATEKPASIPYRANMTLLDAMIAVGGLSEFAAGNRARLIRFDKQIGKQREYALRLGDLLKKGESKANVMLKPGDVIIIPESMF
;
A
#
# COMPACT_ATOMS: atom_id res chain seq x y z
N ILE A 1 36.25 -16.96 8.15
CA ILE A 1 34.91 -16.34 8.31
C ILE A 1 35.13 -14.87 8.02
N GLU A 2 34.76 -14.42 6.83
CA GLU A 2 34.91 -13.02 6.39
C GLU A 2 33.53 -12.36 6.46
N GLU A 3 33.42 -11.28 7.24
CA GLU A 3 32.22 -10.44 7.30
C GLU A 3 32.31 -9.39 6.19
N PRO A 4 31.40 -9.36 5.19
CA PRO A 4 31.44 -8.31 4.20
C PRO A 4 30.82 -7.03 4.77
N LEU A 5 31.62 -5.96 4.84
CA LEU A 5 31.09 -4.60 4.97
C LEU A 5 30.44 -4.20 3.65
N VAL A 6 29.12 -4.09 3.63
CA VAL A 6 28.37 -3.57 2.49
C VAL A 6 28.14 -2.07 2.68
N SER A 7 28.88 -1.26 1.93
CA SER A 7 28.60 0.17 1.76
C SER A 7 27.73 0.34 0.53
N VAL A 8 26.51 0.86 0.71
CA VAL A 8 25.62 1.19 -0.42
C VAL A 8 25.78 2.68 -0.72
N ILE A 9 26.41 2.98 -1.84
CA ILE A 9 26.43 4.33 -2.43
C ILE A 9 25.23 4.42 -3.38
N VAL A 10 24.26 5.27 -3.05
CA VAL A 10 23.06 5.51 -3.87
C VAL A 10 23.38 6.58 -4.91
N ASN A 11 23.40 6.19 -6.19
CA ASN A 11 23.97 6.99 -7.28
C ASN A 11 22.95 7.58 -8.26
N GLU A 12 21.67 7.68 -7.92
CA GLU A 12 20.65 8.30 -8.77
C GLU A 12 19.54 8.92 -7.91
N PHE A 13 19.21 10.18 -8.18
CA PHE A 13 18.06 10.86 -7.60
C PHE A 13 16.76 10.22 -8.13
N ALA A 14 16.33 9.12 -7.51
CA ALA A 14 14.93 8.70 -7.52
C ALA A 14 14.20 9.62 -6.52
N GLY A 15 13.17 10.34 -6.96
CA GLY A 15 12.35 11.16 -6.05
C GLY A 15 12.07 10.38 -4.77
N THR A 16 12.51 10.94 -3.64
CA THR A 16 12.66 10.29 -2.33
C THR A 16 11.64 9.15 -2.17
N PHE A 17 12.08 7.91 -1.92
CA PHE A 17 11.20 6.74 -1.64
C PHE A 17 10.01 7.04 -0.70
N SER A 18 10.10 8.14 0.05
CA SER A 18 9.04 8.73 0.85
C SER A 18 7.81 9.25 0.09
N GLN A 19 7.78 9.34 -1.25
CA GLN A 19 6.64 9.87 -2.04
C GLN A 19 5.87 8.82 -2.87
N GLN A 20 5.91 7.56 -2.48
CA GLN A 20 5.17 6.50 -3.16
C GLN A 20 4.17 5.82 -2.22
N VAL A 21 3.13 5.24 -2.80
CA VAL A 21 2.25 4.28 -2.14
C VAL A 21 2.57 2.91 -2.73
N ARG A 22 2.73 1.90 -1.87
CA ARG A 22 3.02 0.53 -2.30
C ARG A 22 1.78 -0.33 -2.12
N ILE A 23 1.39 -1.06 -3.16
CA ILE A 23 0.29 -2.03 -3.09
C ILE A 23 0.85 -3.40 -3.41
N VAL A 24 0.63 -4.35 -2.51
CA VAL A 24 1.15 -5.72 -2.62
C VAL A 24 0.10 -6.76 -2.24
N GLY A 25 0.29 -7.97 -2.74
CA GLY A 25 -0.61 -9.11 -2.50
C GLY A 25 -1.66 -9.27 -3.60
N ALA A 26 -2.84 -9.76 -3.22
CA ALA A 26 -3.91 -10.21 -4.11
C ALA A 26 -4.61 -9.04 -4.83
N THR A 27 -3.96 -8.52 -5.86
CA THR A 27 -4.45 -7.48 -6.77
C THR A 27 -4.11 -7.87 -8.20
N GLU A 28 -4.77 -7.26 -9.19
CA GLU A 28 -4.46 -7.53 -10.60
C GLU A 28 -2.99 -7.23 -10.92
N LYS A 29 -2.48 -6.08 -10.45
CA LYS A 29 -1.09 -5.66 -10.70
C LYS A 29 -0.47 -5.01 -9.46
N PRO A 30 0.19 -5.79 -8.58
CA PRO A 30 0.98 -5.25 -7.48
C PRO A 30 2.01 -4.23 -7.98
N ALA A 31 2.00 -3.02 -7.42
CA ALA A 31 2.82 -1.93 -7.92
C ALA A 31 3.15 -0.90 -6.83
N SER A 32 4.25 -0.18 -7.04
CA SER A 32 4.56 1.05 -6.31
C SER A 32 4.16 2.22 -7.18
N ILE A 33 3.17 3.01 -6.72
CA ILE A 33 2.61 4.12 -7.48
C ILE A 33 3.03 5.45 -6.86
N PRO A 34 3.34 6.47 -7.67
CA PRO A 34 3.67 7.79 -7.16
C PRO A 34 2.47 8.39 -6.43
N TYR A 35 2.69 8.88 -5.21
CA TYR A 35 1.66 9.55 -4.43
C TYR A 35 1.27 10.88 -5.10
N ARG A 36 -0.03 11.17 -5.14
CA ARG A 36 -0.58 12.46 -5.56
C ARG A 36 -1.36 13.10 -4.40
N ALA A 37 -1.42 14.42 -4.37
CA ALA A 37 -2.23 15.12 -3.37
C ALA A 37 -3.69 14.65 -3.46
N ASN A 38 -4.32 14.47 -2.29
CA ASN A 38 -5.70 13.97 -2.15
C ASN A 38 -5.94 12.55 -2.69
N MET A 39 -4.88 11.77 -2.91
CA MET A 39 -5.01 10.38 -3.35
C MET A 39 -5.69 9.52 -2.27
N THR A 40 -6.67 8.73 -2.69
CA THR A 40 -7.45 7.85 -1.83
C THR A 40 -7.15 6.39 -2.09
N LEU A 41 -7.65 5.51 -1.21
CA LEU A 41 -7.59 4.06 -1.44
C LEU A 41 -8.23 3.66 -2.77
N LEU A 42 -9.34 4.28 -3.14
CA LEU A 42 -10.00 4.00 -4.40
C LEU A 42 -9.08 4.30 -5.60
N ASP A 43 -8.39 5.44 -5.58
CA ASP A 43 -7.45 5.81 -6.65
C ASP A 43 -6.29 4.81 -6.76
N ALA A 44 -5.78 4.35 -5.61
CA ALA A 44 -4.75 3.31 -5.58
C ALA A 44 -5.26 1.98 -6.15
N MET A 45 -6.48 1.57 -5.80
CA MET A 45 -7.08 0.35 -6.33
C MET A 45 -7.34 0.43 -7.84
N ILE A 46 -7.79 1.58 -8.35
CA ILE A 46 -7.95 1.81 -9.79
C ILE A 46 -6.58 1.67 -10.50
N ALA A 47 -5.53 2.25 -9.92
CA ALA A 47 -4.19 2.21 -10.52
C ALA A 47 -3.62 0.78 -10.64
N VAL A 48 -3.96 -0.12 -9.72
CA VAL A 48 -3.53 -1.53 -9.76
C VAL A 48 -4.52 -2.46 -10.45
N GLY A 49 -5.62 -1.94 -11.00
CA GLY A 49 -6.64 -2.73 -11.70
C GLY A 49 -7.69 -3.40 -10.80
N GLY A 50 -7.70 -3.08 -9.50
CA GLY A 50 -8.64 -3.62 -8.53
C GLY A 50 -8.10 -4.84 -7.76
N LEU A 51 -9.02 -5.54 -7.12
CA LEU A 51 -8.75 -6.77 -6.38
C LEU A 51 -8.75 -7.96 -7.34
N SER A 52 -7.84 -8.91 -7.14
CA SER A 52 -7.91 -10.18 -7.88
C SER A 52 -9.11 -11.01 -7.44
N GLU A 53 -9.47 -12.01 -8.24
CA GLU A 53 -10.61 -12.91 -7.97
C GLU A 53 -10.50 -13.67 -6.63
N PHE A 54 -9.27 -13.98 -6.20
CA PHE A 54 -8.98 -14.66 -4.93
C PHE A 54 -8.67 -13.70 -3.78
N ALA A 55 -8.83 -12.40 -3.95
CA ALA A 55 -8.46 -11.42 -2.94
C ALA A 55 -9.42 -11.39 -1.76
N ALA A 56 -8.88 -11.48 -0.54
CA ALA A 56 -9.63 -11.23 0.67
C ALA A 56 -9.63 -9.73 1.02
N GLY A 57 -10.24 -8.90 0.17
CA GLY A 57 -10.18 -7.43 0.24
C GLY A 57 -10.64 -6.81 1.57
N ASN A 58 -11.53 -7.47 2.33
CA ASN A 58 -11.96 -6.99 3.65
C ASN A 58 -11.01 -7.35 4.80
N ARG A 59 -9.94 -8.12 4.51
CA ARG A 59 -8.83 -8.40 5.40
C ARG A 59 -7.58 -7.61 5.01
N ALA A 60 -7.71 -6.69 4.06
CA ALA A 60 -6.61 -5.84 3.66
C ALA A 60 -6.18 -4.91 4.80
N ARG A 61 -4.90 -4.54 4.80
CA ARG A 61 -4.27 -3.76 5.86
C ARG A 61 -3.45 -2.64 5.25
N LEU A 62 -3.59 -1.45 5.81
CA LEU A 62 -2.74 -0.29 5.52
C LEU A 62 -1.71 -0.16 6.63
N ILE A 63 -0.44 -0.25 6.25
CA ILE A 63 0.70 0.04 7.10
C ILE A 63 1.17 1.46 6.79
N ARG A 64 1.23 2.29 7.81
CA ARG A 64 1.64 3.69 7.71
C ARG A 64 2.66 4.00 8.80
N PHE A 65 3.79 4.57 8.42
CA PHE A 65 4.77 5.06 9.38
C PHE A 65 4.29 6.39 9.98
N ASP A 66 4.07 6.40 11.29
CA ASP A 66 3.71 7.60 12.03
C ASP A 66 4.97 8.26 12.59
N LYS A 67 5.37 9.37 11.96
CA LYS A 67 6.56 10.13 12.33
C LYS A 67 6.47 10.77 13.72
N GLN A 68 5.26 11.01 14.25
CA GLN A 68 5.11 11.64 15.58
C GLN A 68 5.46 10.68 16.70
N ILE A 69 5.12 9.39 16.53
CA ILE A 69 5.41 8.34 17.52
C ILE A 69 6.61 7.48 17.15
N GLY A 70 7.21 7.69 15.97
CA GLY A 70 8.35 6.92 15.47
C GLY A 70 8.05 5.44 15.22
N LYS A 71 6.78 5.07 15.01
CA LYS A 71 6.33 3.67 14.90
C LYS A 71 5.41 3.48 13.70
N GLN A 72 5.36 2.26 13.19
CA GLN A 72 4.36 1.86 12.20
C GLN A 72 3.00 1.67 12.88
N ARG A 73 1.95 2.17 12.24
CA ARG A 73 0.56 1.92 12.58
C ARG A 73 -0.09 1.10 11.48
N GLU A 74 -0.94 0.19 11.90
CA GLU A 74 -1.70 -0.67 11.01
C GLU A 74 -3.19 -0.32 11.10
N TYR A 75 -3.83 -0.21 9.93
CA TYR A 75 -5.25 0.11 9.81
C TYR A 75 -5.93 -1.01 9.02
N ALA A 76 -6.99 -1.59 9.57
CA ALA A 76 -7.80 -2.56 8.85
C ALA A 76 -8.60 -1.86 7.75
N LEU A 77 -8.56 -2.41 6.54
CA LEU A 77 -9.25 -1.89 5.37
C LEU A 77 -10.34 -2.85 4.91
N ARG A 78 -11.48 -2.28 4.51
CA ARG A 78 -12.62 -3.02 3.96
C ARG A 78 -12.74 -2.76 2.46
N LEU A 79 -11.73 -3.19 1.69
CA LEU A 79 -11.67 -2.90 0.25
C LEU A 79 -12.75 -3.61 -0.56
N GLY A 80 -13.18 -4.80 -0.10
CA GLY A 80 -14.28 -5.51 -0.74
C GLY A 80 -15.60 -4.75 -0.62
N ASP A 81 -15.89 -4.19 0.55
CA ASP A 81 -17.07 -3.36 0.77
C ASP A 81 -16.98 -2.03 -0.02
N LEU A 82 -15.79 -1.42 -0.07
CA LEU A 82 -15.56 -0.21 -0.85
C LEU A 82 -15.83 -0.43 -2.35
N LEU A 83 -15.24 -1.46 -2.94
CA LEU A 83 -15.26 -1.67 -4.40
C LEU A 83 -16.53 -2.37 -4.88
N LYS A 84 -17.10 -3.30 -4.10
CA LYS A 84 -18.29 -4.07 -4.51
C LYS A 84 -19.60 -3.42 -4.09
N LYS A 85 -19.65 -2.78 -2.91
CA LYS A 85 -20.87 -2.20 -2.35
C LYS A 85 -20.92 -0.68 -2.45
N GLY A 86 -19.83 -0.04 -2.88
CA GLY A 86 -19.73 1.41 -2.95
C GLY A 86 -19.73 2.09 -1.58
N GLU A 87 -19.37 1.38 -0.50
CA GLU A 87 -19.37 1.93 0.84
C GLU A 87 -18.24 2.96 1.00
N SER A 88 -18.57 4.25 0.80
CA SER A 88 -17.59 5.34 0.79
C SER A 88 -16.90 5.55 2.15
N LYS A 89 -17.49 5.04 3.25
CA LYS A 89 -16.89 5.10 4.60
C LYS A 89 -15.57 4.35 4.71
N ALA A 90 -15.33 3.37 3.82
CA ALA A 90 -14.08 2.62 3.77
C ALA A 90 -12.98 3.32 2.93
N ASN A 91 -13.30 4.44 2.26
CA ASN A 91 -12.32 5.18 1.47
C ASN A 91 -11.50 6.12 2.34
N VAL A 92 -10.25 5.77 2.62
CA VAL A 92 -9.34 6.62 3.39
C VAL A 92 -8.36 7.36 2.48
N MET A 93 -7.94 8.56 2.90
CA MET A 93 -6.85 9.27 2.26
C MET A 93 -5.52 8.58 2.52
N LEU A 94 -4.76 8.41 1.46
CA LEU A 94 -3.42 7.85 1.51
C LEU A 94 -2.41 8.93 1.85
N LYS A 95 -1.25 8.47 2.30
CA LYS A 95 -0.10 9.31 2.62
C LYS A 95 1.15 8.77 1.92
N PRO A 96 2.12 9.65 1.66
CA PRO A 96 3.43 9.25 1.19
C PRO A 96 4.06 8.18 2.11
N GLY A 97 4.50 7.06 1.54
CA GLY A 97 5.09 5.93 2.27
C GLY A 97 4.10 4.88 2.78
N ASP A 98 2.81 5.02 2.48
CA ASP A 98 1.80 4.01 2.81
C ASP A 98 2.05 2.69 2.07
N VAL A 99 1.81 1.57 2.77
CA VAL A 99 1.87 0.23 2.22
C VAL A 99 0.53 -0.46 2.42
N ILE A 100 -0.11 -0.88 1.33
CA ILE A 100 -1.37 -1.60 1.32
C ILE A 100 -1.06 -3.07 1.05
N ILE A 101 -1.43 -3.93 1.98
CA ILE A 101 -1.27 -5.38 1.88
C ILE A 101 -2.65 -6.00 1.74
N ILE A 102 -2.83 -6.78 0.68
CA ILE A 102 -4.10 -7.45 0.38
C ILE A 102 -3.86 -8.95 0.42
N PRO A 103 -4.37 -9.67 1.45
CA PRO A 103 -4.16 -11.10 1.55
C PRO A 103 -5.02 -11.86 0.53
N GLU A 104 -4.56 -13.04 0.14
CA GLU A 104 -5.37 -14.02 -0.59
C GLU A 104 -6.40 -14.66 0.34
N SER A 105 -7.53 -15.08 -0.23
CA SER A 105 -8.51 -15.91 0.43
C SER A 105 -7.99 -17.35 0.44
N MET A 106 -7.55 -17.82 1.60
CA MET A 106 -7.31 -19.24 1.84
C MET A 106 -8.70 -19.87 1.97
N PHE A 107 -9.17 -20.51 0.90
CA PHE A 107 -10.38 -21.34 0.93
C PHE A 107 -10.06 -22.71 1.50
#